data_AF-A0A2D7HAB4-F1
#
_entry.id   AF-A0A2D7HAB4-F1
#
_cell.length_a   1.000
_cell.length_b   1.000
_cell.length_c   1.000
_cell.angle_alpha   90.00
_cell.angle_beta   90.00
_cell.angle_gamma   90.00
#
_symmetry.space_group_name_H-M   'P 1'
#
loop_
_entity.id
_entity.type
_entity.pdbx_description
1 polymer ?
#
loop_
_entity_poly.entity_id
_entity_poly.type
_entity_poly.pdbx_seq_one_letter_code
_entity_poly.pdbx_strand_id
1 'polypeptide(L)'
;MTLSGVIQGKPVSVTVLCGQASFRAPQATRLHPTKPDFCFCPTAEGEVVIDQQNPYEAKCRFLIRDSEPDREWVEIHRRAYAGD
;
A
#
# COMPACT_ATOMS: atom_id res chain seq x y z
N MET A 1 -1.40 -1.52 -3.81
CA MET A 1 -1.98 -2.86 -3.56
C MET A 1 -3.46 -2.68 -3.24
N THR A 2 -4.34 -3.53 -3.75
CA THR A 2 -5.79 -3.48 -3.47
C THR A 2 -6.25 -4.83 -2.96
N LEU A 3 -7.02 -4.82 -1.87
CA LEU A 3 -7.70 -5.97 -1.28
C LEU A 3 -9.19 -5.69 -1.30
N SER A 4 -10.01 -6.69 -1.63
CA SER A 4 -11.46 -6.60 -1.58
C SER A 4 -12.09 -7.85 -0.99
N GLY A 5 -13.33 -7.73 -0.58
CA GLY A 5 -14.12 -8.84 -0.05
C GLY A 5 -15.55 -8.40 0.26
N VAL A 6 -16.30 -9.30 0.89
CA VAL A 6 -17.69 -9.04 1.28
C VAL A 6 -17.81 -9.12 2.80
N ILE A 7 -18.34 -8.07 3.42
CA ILE A 7 -18.65 -8.01 4.85
C ILE A 7 -20.15 -7.78 4.98
N GLN A 8 -20.85 -8.67 5.68
CA GLN A 8 -22.31 -8.59 5.88
C GLN A 8 -23.11 -8.41 4.58
N GLY A 9 -22.70 -9.12 3.51
CA GLY A 9 -23.34 -9.04 2.20
C GLY A 9 -23.04 -7.76 1.40
N LYS A 10 -22.17 -6.87 1.90
CA LYS A 10 -21.75 -5.65 1.21
C LYS A 10 -20.31 -5.77 0.71
N PRO A 11 -20.02 -5.39 -0.55
CA PRO A 11 -18.66 -5.34 -1.04
C PRO A 11 -17.89 -4.23 -0.32
N VAL A 12 -16.65 -4.52 0.05
CA VAL A 12 -15.72 -3.58 0.67
C VAL A 12 -14.36 -3.69 -0.02
N SER A 13 -13.61 -2.59 -0.04
CA SER A 13 -12.26 -2.57 -0.57
C SER A 13 -11.34 -1.63 0.19
N VAL A 14 -10.07 -2.02 0.25
CA VAL A 14 -8.97 -1.18 0.73
C VAL A 14 -7.85 -1.17 -0.31
N THR A 15 -7.38 0.02 -0.65
CA THR A 15 -6.18 0.21 -1.47
C THR A 15 -5.15 0.94 -0.64
N VAL A 16 -3.93 0.44 -0.62
CA VAL A 16 -2.79 1.13 -0.01
C VAL A 16 -1.80 1.54 -1.07
N LEU A 17 -1.52 2.84 -1.10
CA LEU A 17 -0.59 3.48 -2.02
C LEU A 17 0.77 3.64 -1.35
N CYS A 18 1.83 3.19 -2.02
CA CYS A 18 3.21 3.49 -1.64
C CYS A 18 3.54 4.92 -2.08
N GLY A 19 3.97 5.76 -1.15
CA GLY A 19 4.39 7.13 -1.44
C GLY A 19 5.72 7.14 -2.18
N GLN A 20 5.84 7.98 -3.20
CA GLN A 20 7.03 8.08 -4.06
C GLN A 20 8.30 8.50 -3.31
N ALA A 21 8.15 9.22 -2.19
CA ALA A 21 9.27 9.61 -1.34
C ALA A 21 9.73 8.48 -0.38
N SER A 22 9.08 7.31 -0.39
CA SER A 22 9.51 6.19 0.45
C SER A 22 10.79 5.55 -0.10
N PHE A 23 11.65 5.04 0.78
CA PHE A 23 12.83 4.29 0.36
C PHE A 23 12.46 3.10 -0.53
N ARG A 24 13.06 3.01 -1.73
CA ARG A 24 12.73 2.02 -2.78
C ARG A 24 11.26 2.07 -3.26
N ALA A 25 10.69 3.26 -3.38
CA ALA A 25 9.36 3.40 -3.98
C ALA A 25 9.37 3.09 -5.50
N PRO A 26 8.31 2.43 -6.03
CA PRO A 26 7.28 1.71 -5.29
C PRO A 26 7.83 0.43 -4.67
N GLN A 27 7.64 0.25 -3.37
CA GLN A 27 8.18 -0.91 -2.65
C GLN A 27 7.45 -2.19 -3.06
N ALA A 28 8.19 -3.29 -3.23
CA ALA A 28 7.61 -4.63 -3.31
C ALA A 28 6.64 -4.88 -2.14
N THR A 29 5.57 -5.63 -2.39
CA THR A 29 4.62 -6.05 -1.35
C THR A 29 4.71 -7.54 -1.09
N ARG A 30 4.57 -7.94 0.18
CA ARG A 30 4.42 -9.33 0.58
C ARG A 30 2.99 -9.55 1.06
N LEU A 31 2.34 -10.59 0.55
CA LEU A 31 1.04 -11.06 0.99
C LEU A 31 1.24 -12.36 1.79
N HIS A 32 0.61 -12.48 2.96
CA HIS A 32 0.68 -13.73 3.70
C HIS A 32 -0.21 -14.80 3.03
N PRO A 33 0.27 -16.03 2.79
CA PRO A 33 -0.48 -17.04 2.03
C PRO A 33 -1.83 -17.42 2.64
N THR A 34 -1.93 -17.41 3.98
CA THR A 34 -3.11 -17.88 4.72
C THR A 34 -3.76 -16.85 5.64
N LYS A 35 -3.26 -15.60 5.66
CA LYS A 35 -3.79 -14.54 6.53
C LYS A 35 -4.11 -13.30 5.70
N PRO A 36 -5.14 -12.53 6.06
CA PRO A 36 -5.55 -11.35 5.31
C PRO A 36 -4.67 -10.14 5.66
N ASP A 37 -3.34 -10.31 5.63
CA ASP A 37 -2.38 -9.24 5.85
C ASP A 37 -1.44 -9.09 4.64
N PHE A 38 -1.02 -7.84 4.42
CA PHE A 38 0.03 -7.51 3.46
C PHE A 38 0.97 -6.49 4.11
N CYS A 39 2.21 -6.41 3.62
CA CYS A 39 3.15 -5.35 3.98
C CYS A 39 3.94 -4.86 2.77
N PHE A 40 4.43 -3.62 2.82
CA PHE A 40 5.53 -3.18 1.97
C PHE A 40 6.84 -3.76 2.52
N CYS A 41 7.66 -4.30 1.63
CA CYS A 41 8.80 -5.13 1.98
C CYS A 41 10.03 -4.69 1.16
N PRO A 42 10.66 -3.54 1.48
CA PRO A 42 11.85 -3.07 0.77
C PRO A 42 13.02 -4.07 0.86
N THR A 43 13.04 -4.93 1.88
CA THR A 43 14.05 -5.98 2.07
C THR A 43 13.94 -7.13 1.06
N ALA A 44 12.81 -7.26 0.35
CA ALA A 44 12.68 -8.25 -0.73
C ALA A 44 13.57 -7.90 -1.94
N GLU A 45 13.96 -6.63 -2.08
CA GLU A 45 14.79 -6.13 -3.17
C GLU A 45 16.28 -6.07 -2.81
N GLY A 46 16.65 -6.51 -1.60
CA GLY A 46 18.03 -6.57 -1.12
C GLY A 46 18.21 -6.04 0.28
N GLU A 47 19.46 -6.01 0.74
CA GLU A 47 19.83 -5.59 2.10
C GLU A 47 19.32 -4.18 2.42
N VAL A 48 18.89 -3.98 3.67
CA VAL A 48 18.46 -2.69 4.22
C VAL A 48 19.12 -2.54 5.58
N VAL A 49 19.82 -1.42 5.80
CA VAL A 49 20.36 -1.03 7.11
C VAL A 49 19.42 0.00 7.71
N ILE A 50 18.98 -0.26 8.94
CA ILE A 50 18.17 0.67 9.73
C ILE A 50 18.90 0.91 11.05
N ASP A 51 19.41 2.12 11.23
CA ASP A 51 20.15 2.56 12.42
C ASP A 51 19.91 4.06 12.69
N GLN A 52 20.70 4.67 13.58
CA GLN A 52 20.55 6.09 13.92
C GLN A 52 20.93 7.05 12.77
N GLN A 53 21.82 6.62 11.88
CA GLN A 53 22.27 7.38 10.72
C GLN A 53 21.40 7.09 9.49
N ASN A 54 20.72 5.94 9.47
CA ASN A 54 19.89 5.43 8.38
C ASN A 54 18.46 5.14 8.89
N PRO A 55 17.68 6.17 9.28
CA PRO A 55 16.29 5.96 9.68
C PRO A 55 15.45 5.47 8.51
N TYR A 56 14.52 4.55 8.78
CA TYR A 56 13.56 4.10 7.78
C TYR A 56 12.27 4.90 7.87
N GLU A 57 11.99 5.68 6.82
CA GLU A 57 10.74 6.42 6.67
C GLU A 57 9.93 5.86 5.50
N ALA A 58 8.69 5.48 5.79
CA ALA A 58 7.73 5.03 4.79
C ALA A 58 6.52 5.96 4.78
N LYS A 59 6.14 6.43 3.60
CA LYS A 59 4.91 7.19 3.39
C LYS A 59 3.92 6.29 2.67
N CYS A 60 2.71 6.18 3.20
CA CYS A 60 1.64 5.48 2.51
C CYS A 60 0.30 6.20 2.71
N ARG A 61 -0.63 5.94 1.79
CA ARG A 61 -2.01 6.44 1.87
C ARG A 61 -2.98 5.28 1.76
N PHE A 62 -3.90 5.20 2.70
CA PHE A 62 -5.01 4.24 2.69
C PHE A 62 -6.22 4.86 2.02
N LEU A 63 -6.82 4.10 1.11
CA LEU A 63 -8.07 4.41 0.45
C LEU A 63 -9.07 3.30 0.79
N ILE A 64 -10.13 3.62 1.53
CA ILE A 64 -11.07 2.64 2.06
C ILE A 64 -12.47 2.97 1.54
N ARG A 65 -13.20 1.97 1.04
CA ARG A 65 -14.57 2.13 0.52
C ARG A 65 -15.45 0.93 0.85
N ASP A 66 -16.71 1.19 1.13
CA ASP A 66 -17.79 0.19 1.17
C ASP A 66 -18.35 -0.08 -0.23
N SER A 67 -17.45 -0.34 -1.18
CA SER A 67 -17.79 -0.67 -2.56
C SER A 67 -16.72 -1.58 -3.17
N GLU A 68 -17.04 -2.19 -4.31
CA GLU A 68 -16.05 -2.86 -5.14
C GLU A 68 -14.90 -1.92 -5.52
N PRO A 69 -13.70 -2.47 -5.79
CA PRO A 69 -12.57 -1.70 -6.28
C PRO A 69 -12.91 -0.90 -7.54
N ASP A 70 -12.55 0.37 -7.52
CA ASP A 70 -12.76 1.31 -8.62
C ASP A 70 -11.40 1.85 -9.07
N ARG A 71 -10.95 1.37 -10.23
CA ARG A 71 -9.63 1.69 -10.76
C ARG A 71 -9.46 3.18 -11.04
N GLU A 72 -10.47 3.82 -11.63
CA GLU A 72 -10.38 5.23 -12.00
C GLU A 72 -10.30 6.11 -10.76
N TRP A 73 -11.15 5.83 -9.77
CA TRP A 73 -11.11 6.52 -8.49
C TRP A 73 -9.76 6.34 -7.78
N VAL A 74 -9.19 5.14 -7.78
CA VAL A 74 -7.84 4.90 -7.23
C VAL A 74 -6.78 5.73 -7.96
N GLU A 75 -6.83 5.82 -9.29
CA GLU A 75 -5.84 6.61 -10.04
C GLU A 75 -5.96 8.11 -9.78
N ILE A 76 -7.18 8.65 -9.62
CA ILE A 76 -7.39 10.05 -9.21
C ILE A 76 -6.68 10.32 -7.88
N HIS A 77 -6.90 9.45 -6.88
CA HIS A 77 -6.31 9.61 -5.55
C HIS A 77 -4.81 9.34 -5.55
N ARG A 78 -4.31 8.44 -6.40
CA ARG A 78 -2.86 8.23 -6.58
C ARG A 78 -2.20 9.48 -7.14
N ARG A 79 -2.77 10.10 -8.19
CA ARG A 79 -2.22 11.32 -8.80
C ARG A 79 -2.22 12.47 -7.81
N ALA A 80 -3.30 12.66 -7.06
CA ALA A 80 -3.38 13.65 -6.01
C ALA A 80 -2.29 13.41 -4.94
N TYR A 81 -2.08 12.17 -4.52
CA TYR A 81 -1.04 11.83 -3.54
C TYR A 81 0.39 11.99 -4.07
N ALA A 82 0.61 11.81 -5.38
CA ALA A 82 1.93 11.96 -6.00
C ALA A 82 2.32 13.43 -6.27
N GLY A 83 1.35 14.34 -6.27
CA GLY A 83 1.57 15.79 -6.44
C GLY A 83 1.72 16.57 -5.14
N ASP A 84 1.62 15.90 -3.98
CA ASP A 84 1.89 16.42 -2.62
C ASP A 84 3.39 16.30 -2.26
#